data_AF-A0A7S2UE79-F1
#
_entry.id   AF-A0A7S2UE79-F1
#
_cell.length_a   1.000
_cell.length_b   1.000
_cell.length_c   1.000
_cell.angle_alpha   90.00
_cell.angle_beta   90.00
_cell.angle_gamma   90.00
#
_symmetry.space_group_name_H-M   'P 1'
#
loop_
_entity.id
_entity.type
_entity.pdbx_description
1 polymer ?
#
loop_
_entity_poly.entity_id
_entity_poly.type
_entity_poly.pdbx_seq_one_letter_code
_entity_poly.pdbx_strand_id
1 'polypeptide(L)'
;MLLNEPSIIEVVISSPIVFEKVCSALEYDPDLRDKANHRWFIRERAKFRTVVHMEDDELIENIHRAFRVTYLRDTLLRPTMDENSLSTLSSLMTFTHADIVKGVMCVVPSRQILGESIEAAAAAAAANLKKESYLVR
;
A
#
# COMPACT_ATOMS: atom_id res chain seq x y z
N MET A 1 -21.28 14.79 -10.50
CA MET A 1 -20.15 14.79 -9.54
C MET A 1 -18.85 14.86 -10.32
N LEU A 2 -17.99 15.83 -10.03
CA LEU A 2 -16.68 16.01 -10.70
C LEU A 2 -15.72 14.82 -10.48
N LEU A 3 -15.89 14.07 -9.39
CA LEU A 3 -15.04 12.93 -9.04
C LEU A 3 -15.35 11.64 -9.83
N ASN A 4 -16.36 11.65 -10.71
CA ASN A 4 -16.65 10.52 -11.61
C ASN A 4 -15.88 10.62 -12.95
N GLU A 5 -15.09 11.67 -13.13
CA GLU A 5 -14.35 11.90 -14.37
C GLU A 5 -12.96 11.23 -14.29
N PRO A 6 -12.63 10.30 -15.20
CA PRO A 6 -11.37 9.55 -15.15
C PRO A 6 -10.13 10.43 -15.16
N SER A 7 -10.13 11.56 -15.88
CA SER A 7 -8.97 12.46 -15.98
C SER A 7 -8.70 13.17 -14.65
N ILE A 8 -9.75 13.59 -13.92
CA ILE A 8 -9.63 14.11 -12.55
C ILE A 8 -9.06 13.04 -11.62
N ILE A 9 -9.57 11.81 -11.68
CA ILE A 9 -9.04 10.70 -10.89
C ILE A 9 -7.54 10.50 -11.18
N GLU A 10 -7.14 10.52 -12.46
CA GLU A 10 -5.74 10.36 -12.87
C GLU A 10 -4.82 11.44 -12.28
N VAL A 11 -5.25 12.71 -12.29
CA VAL A 11 -4.48 13.81 -11.69
C VAL A 11 -4.32 13.62 -10.17
N VAL A 12 -5.40 13.19 -9.49
CA VAL A 12 -5.38 12.97 -8.04
C VAL A 12 -4.44 11.82 -7.67
N ILE A 13 -4.47 10.71 -8.41
CA ILE A 13 -3.61 9.55 -8.14
C ILE A 13 -2.16 9.78 -8.55
N SER A 14 -1.85 10.74 -9.42
CA SER A 14 -0.50 10.98 -9.90
C SER A 14 0.40 11.58 -8.81
N SER A 15 -0.10 12.59 -8.08
CA SER A 15 0.70 13.26 -7.04
C SER A 15 0.31 12.81 -5.62
N PRO A 16 1.27 12.41 -4.77
CA PRO A 16 0.98 12.02 -3.39
C PRO A 16 0.45 13.19 -2.55
N ILE A 17 0.92 14.42 -2.82
CA ILE A 17 0.47 15.64 -2.12
C ILE A 17 -0.96 15.97 -2.50
N VAL A 18 -1.31 15.88 -3.79
CA VAL A 18 -2.68 16.14 -4.27
C VAL A 18 -3.63 15.09 -3.71
N PHE A 19 -3.25 13.82 -3.77
CA PHE A 19 -4.01 12.72 -3.16
C PHE A 19 -4.33 12.98 -1.69
N GLU A 20 -3.32 13.35 -0.89
CA GLU A 20 -3.52 13.63 0.54
C GLU A 20 -4.47 14.81 0.77
N LYS A 21 -4.32 15.90 0.00
CA LYS A 21 -5.20 17.08 0.11
C LYS A 21 -6.65 16.75 -0.24
N VAL A 22 -6.88 15.96 -1.29
CA VAL A 22 -8.23 15.54 -1.70
C VAL A 22 -8.84 14.62 -0.64
N CYS A 23 -8.10 13.63 -0.14
CA CYS A 23 -8.58 12.77 0.94
C CYS A 23 -8.87 13.57 2.22
N SER A 24 -8.06 14.58 2.54
CA SER A 24 -8.28 15.47 3.68
C SER A 24 -9.53 16.32 3.52
N ALA A 25 -9.80 16.82 2.30
CA ALA A 25 -11.00 17.61 2.01
C ALA A 25 -12.29 16.79 2.12
N LEU A 26 -12.20 15.46 1.94
CA LEU A 26 -13.30 14.52 2.04
C LEU A 26 -13.44 13.90 3.45
N GLU A 27 -12.68 14.35 4.45
CA GLU A 27 -12.78 13.81 5.83
C GLU A 27 -14.06 14.19 6.57
N TYR A 28 -14.66 15.31 6.17
CA TYR A 28 -15.83 15.85 6.83
C TYR A 28 -17.08 15.54 6.01
N ASP A 29 -17.92 14.70 6.58
CA ASP A 29 -19.24 14.39 6.07
C ASP A 29 -20.25 14.74 7.18
N PRO A 30 -21.22 15.65 6.93
CA PRO A 30 -22.23 16.02 7.92
C PRO A 30 -23.12 14.85 8.37
N ASP A 31 -23.19 13.76 7.59
CA ASP A 31 -23.97 12.57 7.92
C ASP A 31 -23.23 11.61 8.88
N LEU A 32 -21.92 11.80 9.06
CA LEU A 32 -21.08 11.01 9.95
C LEU A 32 -20.90 11.69 11.33
N ARG A 33 -21.09 10.93 12.41
CA ARG A 33 -20.89 11.43 13.79
C ARG A 33 -19.44 11.78 14.10
N ASP A 34 -18.50 11.06 13.50
CA ASP A 34 -17.07 11.23 13.67
C ASP A 34 -16.39 11.39 12.30
N LYS A 35 -15.41 12.29 12.22
CA LYS A 35 -14.59 12.47 11.01
C LYS A 35 -13.82 11.20 10.66
N ALA A 36 -13.69 10.92 9.37
CA ALA A 36 -13.03 9.71 8.87
C ALA A 36 -11.50 9.68 9.11
N ASN A 37 -10.87 10.82 9.40
CA ASN A 37 -9.43 10.95 9.71
C ASN A 37 -8.48 10.36 8.63
N HIS A 38 -8.82 10.48 7.34
CA HIS A 38 -8.02 10.00 6.21
C HIS A 38 -6.56 10.46 6.25
N ARG A 39 -6.30 11.72 6.59
CA ARG A 39 -4.95 12.32 6.69
C ARG A 39 -4.11 11.63 7.76
N TRP A 40 -4.68 11.34 8.92
CA TRP A 40 -3.96 10.61 9.97
C TRP A 40 -3.63 9.19 9.51
N PHE A 41 -4.59 8.51 8.88
CA PHE A 41 -4.37 7.17 8.36
C PHE A 41 -3.27 7.15 7.28
N ILE A 42 -3.34 8.05 6.29
CA ILE A 42 -2.38 8.11 5.19
C ILE A 42 -0.97 8.42 5.71
N ARG A 43 -0.82 9.37 6.64
CA ARG A 43 0.49 9.76 7.19
C ARG A 43 1.08 8.73 8.15
N GLU A 44 0.25 8.18 9.05
CA GLU A 44 0.75 7.40 10.17
C GLU A 44 0.67 5.88 9.95
N ARG A 45 -0.37 5.42 9.25
CA ARG A 45 -0.67 4.00 9.05
C ARG A 45 -0.30 3.49 7.67
N ALA A 46 -0.53 4.25 6.61
CA ALA A 46 -0.26 3.87 5.22
C ALA A 46 1.23 4.04 4.84
N LYS A 47 2.14 3.60 5.72
CA LYS A 47 3.57 3.58 5.45
C LYS A 47 3.89 2.35 4.60
N PHE A 48 4.58 2.54 3.48
CA PHE A 48 5.04 1.43 2.66
C PHE A 48 6.04 0.58 3.46
N ARG A 49 5.76 -0.71 3.54
CA ARG A 49 6.59 -1.70 4.25
C ARG A 49 6.82 -2.86 3.30
N THR A 50 8.08 -3.11 2.96
CA THR A 50 8.48 -4.26 2.14
C THR A 50 9.40 -5.18 2.96
N VAL A 51 9.24 -6.48 2.77
CA VAL A 51 10.13 -7.51 3.33
C VAL A 51 11.24 -7.91 2.36
N VAL A 52 11.17 -7.45 1.10
CA VAL A 52 12.17 -7.67 0.05
C VAL A 52 12.75 -6.33 -0.37
N HIS A 53 14.07 -6.27 -0.57
CA HIS A 53 14.71 -5.08 -1.11
C HIS A 53 14.32 -4.90 -2.58
N MET A 54 13.58 -3.83 -2.88
CA MET A 54 13.22 -3.45 -4.25
C MET A 54 14.12 -2.28 -4.64
N GLU A 55 14.97 -2.47 -5.66
CA GLU A 55 15.87 -1.42 -6.19
C GLU A 55 15.22 -0.60 -7.31
N ASP A 56 14.11 -1.11 -7.87
CA ASP A 56 13.38 -0.47 -8.96
C ASP A 56 12.39 0.58 -8.43
N ASP A 57 12.77 1.85 -8.54
CA ASP A 57 11.95 3.00 -8.16
C ASP A 57 10.64 3.09 -8.95
N GLU A 58 10.62 2.63 -10.22
CA GLU A 58 9.42 2.65 -11.06
C GLU A 58 8.40 1.62 -10.56
N LEU A 59 8.86 0.43 -10.16
CA LEU A 59 8.02 -0.59 -9.52
C LEU A 59 7.43 -0.08 -8.19
N ILE A 60 8.25 0.59 -7.37
CA ILE A 60 7.81 1.18 -6.10
C ILE A 60 6.74 2.26 -6.36
N GLU A 61 6.97 3.14 -7.33
CA GLU A 61 5.99 4.16 -7.70
C GLU A 61 4.67 3.54 -8.17
N ASN A 62 4.72 2.48 -8.97
CA ASN A 62 3.55 1.74 -9.42
C ASN A 62 2.77 1.12 -8.24
N ILE A 63 3.46 0.58 -7.23
CA ILE A 63 2.83 0.07 -6.01
C ILE A 63 2.11 1.20 -5.24
N HIS A 64 2.78 2.35 -5.07
CA HIS A 64 2.16 3.51 -4.42
C HIS A 64 0.97 4.06 -5.20
N ARG A 65 1.03 4.05 -6.53
CA ARG A 65 -0.07 4.45 -7.41
C ARG A 65 -1.24 3.47 -7.27
N ALA A 66 -0.99 2.16 -7.29
CA ALA A 66 -2.02 1.13 -7.10
C ALA A 66 -2.73 1.25 -5.73
N PHE A 67 -1.98 1.53 -4.67
CA PHE A 67 -2.55 1.83 -3.35
C PHE A 67 -3.49 3.03 -3.39
N ARG A 68 -3.06 4.15 -3.98
CA ARG A 68 -3.87 5.38 -4.08
C ARG A 68 -5.18 5.16 -4.83
N VAL A 69 -5.12 4.43 -5.96
CA VAL A 69 -6.31 4.08 -6.75
C VAL A 69 -7.28 3.23 -5.93
N THR A 70 -6.77 2.17 -5.30
CA THR A 70 -7.58 1.26 -4.47
C THR A 70 -8.25 1.99 -3.31
N TYR A 71 -7.48 2.84 -2.61
CA TYR A 71 -7.98 3.60 -1.49
C TYR A 71 -9.10 4.58 -1.90
N LEU A 72 -8.86 5.35 -2.97
CA LEU A 72 -9.84 6.29 -3.50
C LEU A 72 -11.12 5.56 -3.94
N ARG A 73 -10.99 4.46 -4.69
CA ARG A 73 -12.11 3.64 -5.16
C ARG A 73 -12.95 3.12 -4.00
N ASP A 74 -12.32 2.42 -3.05
CA ASP A 74 -13.04 1.64 -2.03
C ASP A 74 -13.52 2.49 -0.85
N THR A 75 -12.79 3.55 -0.52
CA THR A 75 -13.06 4.37 0.67
C THR A 75 -13.90 5.61 0.36
N LEU A 76 -13.63 6.27 -0.78
CA LEU A 76 -14.20 7.59 -1.08
C LEU A 76 -15.25 7.54 -2.20
N LEU A 77 -15.02 6.72 -3.23
CA LEU A 77 -15.89 6.66 -4.39
C LEU A 77 -17.00 5.62 -4.25
N ARG A 78 -16.78 4.49 -3.58
CA ARG A 78 -17.77 3.42 -3.40
C ARG A 78 -19.11 3.87 -2.80
N PRO A 79 -19.18 4.80 -1.82
CA PRO A 79 -20.46 5.29 -1.32
C PRO A 79 -21.26 6.12 -2.35
N THR A 80 -20.59 6.57 -3.41
CA THR A 80 -21.02 7.69 -4.24
C THR A 80 -21.14 7.33 -5.72
N MET A 81 -20.45 6.28 -6.17
CA MET A 81 -20.41 5.80 -7.55
C MET A 81 -21.25 4.54 -7.75
N ASP A 82 -21.74 4.36 -8.97
CA ASP A 82 -22.46 3.15 -9.38
C ASP A 82 -21.51 1.97 -9.64
N GLU A 83 -22.01 0.76 -9.42
CA GLU A 83 -21.24 -0.49 -9.52
C GLU A 83 -20.58 -0.69 -10.90
N ASN A 84 -21.22 -0.22 -11.98
CA ASN A 84 -20.69 -0.34 -13.33
C ASN A 84 -19.41 0.49 -13.51
N SER A 85 -19.41 1.74 -13.05
CA SER A 85 -18.21 2.60 -13.10
C SER A 85 -17.06 2.05 -12.23
N LEU A 86 -17.38 1.46 -11.07
CA LEU A 86 -16.41 0.80 -10.19
C LEU A 86 -15.79 -0.46 -10.83
N SER A 87 -16.58 -1.21 -11.60
CA SER A 87 -16.13 -2.42 -12.31
C SER A 87 -15.13 -2.09 -13.43
N THR A 88 -15.34 -0.99 -14.15
CA THR A 88 -14.44 -0.52 -15.20
C THR A 88 -13.10 -0.08 -14.61
N LEU A 89 -13.11 0.70 -13.52
CA LEU A 89 -11.88 1.09 -12.80
C LEU A 89 -11.11 -0.14 -12.27
N SER A 90 -11.83 -1.14 -11.76
CA SER A 90 -11.22 -2.38 -11.27
C SER A 90 -10.58 -3.19 -12.38
N SER A 91 -11.21 -3.23 -13.56
CA SER A 91 -10.66 -3.91 -14.73
C SER A 91 -9.36 -3.25 -15.20
N LEU A 92 -9.31 -1.90 -15.24
CA LEU A 92 -8.11 -1.13 -15.58
C LEU A 92 -6.94 -1.37 -14.62
N MET A 93 -7.22 -1.69 -13.34
CA MET A 93 -6.22 -1.94 -12.32
C MET A 93 -5.54 -3.32 -12.42
N THR A 94 -6.19 -4.27 -13.12
CA THR A 94 -5.72 -5.65 -13.23
C THR A 94 -4.35 -5.74 -13.91
N PHE A 95 -4.10 -4.90 -14.92
CA PHE A 95 -2.82 -4.86 -15.62
C PHE A 95 -1.69 -4.35 -14.71
N THR A 96 -1.92 -3.23 -14.02
CA THR A 96 -0.94 -2.69 -13.05
C THR A 96 -0.62 -3.70 -11.95
N HIS A 97 -1.61 -4.45 -11.45
CA HIS A 97 -1.37 -5.51 -10.48
C HIS A 97 -0.54 -6.67 -11.06
N ALA A 98 -0.82 -7.09 -12.29
CA ALA A 98 -0.04 -8.14 -12.96
C ALA A 98 1.43 -7.71 -13.16
N ASP A 99 1.66 -6.46 -13.55
CA ASP A 99 3.01 -5.90 -13.73
C ASP A 99 3.75 -5.80 -12.39
N ILE A 100 3.09 -5.35 -11.33
CA ILE A 100 3.66 -5.32 -9.97
C ILE A 100 4.06 -6.73 -9.53
N VAL A 101 3.17 -7.71 -9.68
CA VAL A 101 3.45 -9.11 -9.30
C VAL A 101 4.65 -9.63 -10.08
N LYS A 102 4.72 -9.37 -11.38
CA LYS A 102 5.85 -9.76 -12.22
C LYS A 102 7.15 -9.11 -11.75
N GLY A 103 7.13 -7.81 -11.47
CA GLY A 103 8.30 -7.07 -10.96
C GLY A 103 8.82 -7.64 -9.66
N VAL A 104 7.93 -7.90 -8.69
CA VAL A 104 8.30 -8.52 -7.41
C VAL A 104 8.88 -9.93 -7.60
N MET A 105 8.27 -10.75 -8.47
CA MET A 105 8.76 -12.10 -8.74
C MET A 105 10.12 -12.14 -9.45
N CYS A 106 10.47 -11.11 -10.22
CA CYS A 106 11.81 -10.98 -10.82
C CYS A 106 12.88 -10.54 -9.81
N VAL A 107 12.52 -9.70 -8.84
CA VAL A 107 13.42 -9.24 -7.77
C VAL A 107 13.71 -10.35 -6.76
N VAL A 108 12.80 -11.31 -6.60
CA VAL A 108 13.01 -12.46 -5.74
C VAL A 108 13.56 -13.63 -6.56
N PRO A 109 14.90 -13.84 -6.67
CA PRO A 109 15.35 -15.19 -6.94
C PRO A 109 14.90 -16.02 -5.73
N SER A 110 14.20 -17.12 -5.97
CA SER A 110 13.60 -18.01 -4.95
C SER A 110 14.56 -18.51 -3.85
N ARG A 111 15.83 -18.11 -3.88
CA ARG A 111 16.86 -18.34 -2.86
C ARG A 111 16.87 -17.34 -1.70
N GLN A 112 16.42 -16.09 -1.88
CA GLN A 112 16.67 -15.04 -0.86
C GLN A 112 15.65 -15.08 0.30
N ILE A 113 14.38 -15.38 0.02
CA ILE A 113 13.32 -15.49 1.05
C ILE A 113 13.56 -16.69 1.99
N LEU A 114 14.10 -17.79 1.46
CA LEU A 114 14.41 -19.00 2.22
C LEU A 114 15.72 -18.88 3.03
N GLY A 115 16.76 -18.25 2.47
CA GLY A 115 18.04 -18.08 3.16
C GLY A 115 17.95 -17.15 4.37
N GLU A 116 17.39 -15.96 4.19
CA GLU A 116 17.39 -14.92 5.22
C GLU A 116 16.44 -15.25 6.39
N SER A 117 15.29 -15.90 6.13
CA SER A 117 14.37 -16.32 7.19
C SER A 117 14.95 -17.43 8.08
N ILE A 118 15.75 -18.34 7.51
CA ILE A 118 16.43 -19.41 8.26
C ILE A 118 17.63 -18.84 9.02
N GLU A 119 18.40 -17.95 8.40
CA GLU A 119 19.60 -17.36 9.01
C GLU A 119 19.25 -16.36 10.13
N ALA A 120 18.20 -15.55 9.96
CA ALA A 120 17.69 -14.67 11.01
C ALA A 120 17.10 -15.46 12.19
N ALA A 121 16.37 -16.55 11.92
CA ALA A 121 15.87 -17.44 12.98
C ALA A 121 17.00 -18.18 13.71
N ALA A 122 18.03 -18.64 12.98
CA ALA A 122 19.21 -19.28 13.56
C ALA A 122 20.06 -18.31 14.41
N ALA A 123 20.25 -17.07 13.95
CA ALA A 123 20.94 -16.03 14.70
C ALA A 123 20.20 -15.65 15.99
N ALA A 124 18.86 -15.55 15.94
CA ALA A 124 18.04 -15.32 17.12
C ALA A 124 18.09 -16.48 18.12
N ALA A 125 18.11 -17.73 17.65
CA ALA A 125 18.27 -18.91 18.49
C ALA A 125 19.66 -18.97 19.17
N ALA A 126 20.73 -18.67 18.42
CA ALA A 126 22.10 -18.64 18.95
C ALA A 126 22.31 -17.52 19.98
N ALA A 127 21.63 -16.38 19.82
CA ALA A 127 21.67 -15.28 20.78
C ALA A 127 20.95 -15.62 22.10
N ASN A 128 19.87 -16.41 22.05
CA ASN A 128 19.16 -16.86 23.25
C ASN A 128 19.95 -17.90 24.06
N LEU A 129 20.66 -18.82 23.39
CA LEU A 129 21.52 -19.81 24.06
C LEU A 129 22.71 -19.15 24.81
N LYS A 130 23.22 -18.03 24.28
CA LYS A 130 24.25 -17.22 24.96
C LYS A 130 23.70 -16.40 26.13
N LYS A 131 22.41 -16.08 26.17
CA LYS A 131 21.82 -15.36 27.31
C LYS A 131 21.53 -16.27 28.50
N GLU A 132 21.17 -17.53 28.26
CA GLU A 132 20.92 -18.51 29.33
C GLU A 132 22.21 -18.98 30.04
N SER A 133 23.35 -18.96 29.34
CA SER A 133 24.65 -19.33 29.92
C SER A 133 25.28 -18.26 30.82
N TYR A 134 24.76 -17.02 30.83
CA TYR A 134 25.19 -15.95 31.74
C TYR A 134 24.30 -15.78 32.98
N LEU A 135 23.19 -16.51 33.09
CA LEU A 135 22.27 -16.45 34.23
C LEU A 135 22.42 -17.61 35.23
N VAL A 136 23.40 -18.50 35.04
CA VAL A 136 23.67 -19.67 35.92
C VAL A 136 25.08 -19.61 36.54
N ARG A 137 25.57 -18.42 36.90
CA ARG A 137 26.76 -18.28 37.76
C ARG A 137 26.50 -17.34 38.91
#